data_AF-A0A7G7W6I8-F1
#
_entry.id   AF-A0A7G7W6I8-F1
#
_cell.length_a   1.000
_cell.length_b   1.000
_cell.length_c   1.000
_cell.angle_alpha   90.00
_cell.angle_beta   90.00
_cell.angle_gamma   90.00
#
_symmetry.space_group_name_H-M   'P 1'
#
loop_
_entity.id
_entity.type
_entity.pdbx_description
1 polymer ?
#
loop_
_entity_poly.entity_id
_entity_poly.type
_entity_poly.pdbx_seq_one_letter_code
_entity_poly.pdbx_strand_id
1 'polypeptide(L)'
;MAGVFSYSSSYYFISLRYPMANQPTKNKPMFYPWHHFVLVPAALVLALYSIRRYVSVSGDDTEDSRLWFTVMLLAVVGLGVLVMLRQHYALQLQDRLIRLEVRQRYFELTGQSLRPLEAQLELSQILALRFAGDAELADLTQAAIREKLSSKDIQARIQDFQFDHLRV
;
A
#
# COMPACT_ATOMS: atom_id res chain seq x y z
N MET A 1 -24.00 40.11 -44.96
CA MET A 1 -22.72 39.95 -44.23
C MET A 1 -23.02 39.44 -42.83
N ALA A 2 -22.73 38.17 -42.55
CA ALA A 2 -22.72 37.62 -41.20
C ALA A 2 -21.48 36.71 -41.13
N GLY A 3 -20.46 37.16 -40.40
CA GLY A 3 -19.17 36.47 -40.29
C GLY A 3 -19.26 35.29 -39.32
N VAL A 4 -18.80 34.13 -39.78
CA VAL A 4 -18.61 32.93 -38.96
C VAL A 4 -17.27 33.04 -38.26
N PHE A 5 -17.27 33.14 -36.92
CA PHE A 5 -16.05 33.02 -36.12
C PHE A 5 -15.69 31.53 -35.96
N SER A 6 -14.58 31.13 -36.57
CA SER A 6 -13.95 29.82 -36.37
C SER A 6 -12.94 29.92 -35.23
N TYR A 7 -13.17 29.20 -34.13
CA TYR A 7 -12.17 29.04 -33.08
C TYR A 7 -11.33 27.79 -33.35
N SER A 8 -10.09 27.99 -33.77
CA SER A 8 -9.07 26.94 -33.85
C SER A 8 -8.46 26.74 -32.45
N SER A 9 -8.79 25.63 -31.79
CA SER A 9 -8.15 25.23 -30.54
C SER A 9 -6.94 24.35 -30.85
N SER A 10 -5.75 24.91 -30.73
CA SER A 10 -4.49 24.19 -30.91
C SER A 10 -3.91 23.83 -29.54
N TYR A 11 -4.25 22.66 -29.02
CA TYR A 11 -3.62 22.11 -27.82
C TYR A 11 -2.24 21.56 -28.18
N TYR A 12 -1.18 22.23 -27.72
CA TYR A 12 0.18 21.73 -27.77
C TYR A 12 0.37 20.66 -26.69
N PHE A 13 0.35 19.38 -27.06
CA PHE A 13 0.85 18.28 -26.22
C PHE A 13 2.38 18.29 -26.25
N ILE A 14 3.00 18.85 -25.22
CA ILE A 14 4.45 18.74 -25.00
C ILE A 14 4.72 17.35 -24.42
N SER A 15 5.17 16.41 -25.25
CA SER A 15 5.67 15.11 -24.80
C SER A 15 7.14 15.25 -24.36
N LEU A 16 7.38 15.60 -23.10
CA LEU A 16 8.70 15.48 -22.48
C LEU A 16 9.01 13.99 -22.29
N ARG A 17 9.59 13.36 -23.31
CA ARG A 17 10.13 12.00 -23.22
C ARG A 17 11.45 12.04 -22.45
N TYR A 18 11.37 11.95 -21.13
CA TYR A 18 12.56 11.71 -20.30
C TYR A 18 13.16 10.36 -20.67
N PRO A 19 14.49 10.26 -20.92
CA PRO A 19 15.14 8.97 -21.13
C PRO A 19 15.10 8.19 -19.81
N MET A 20 14.34 7.10 -19.79
CA MET A 20 14.20 6.23 -18.63
C MET A 20 15.53 5.49 -18.40
N ALA A 21 16.35 6.03 -17.51
CA ALA A 21 17.43 5.28 -16.88
C ALA A 21 16.84 4.04 -16.22
N ASN A 22 17.44 2.86 -16.48
CA ASN A 22 17.10 1.52 -15.97
C ASN A 22 16.09 1.54 -14.81
N GLN A 23 14.81 1.36 -15.13
CA GLN A 23 13.79 1.34 -14.10
C GLN A 23 13.91 0.05 -13.27
N PRO A 24 13.95 0.16 -11.93
CA PRO A 24 14.15 -1.00 -11.06
C PRO A 24 12.93 -1.90 -11.09
N THR A 25 13.05 -3.17 -11.50
CA THR A 25 11.91 -4.12 -11.67
C THR A 25 11.14 -4.47 -10.39
N LYS A 26 11.52 -3.94 -9.22
CA LYS A 26 10.90 -4.21 -7.92
C LYS A 26 10.95 -2.99 -7.00
N ASN A 27 9.86 -2.81 -6.24
CA ASN A 27 9.79 -1.79 -5.20
C ASN A 27 10.75 -2.10 -4.04
N LYS A 28 11.50 -1.09 -3.61
CA LYS A 28 12.39 -1.18 -2.43
C LYS A 28 11.54 -0.96 -1.16
N PRO A 29 11.70 -1.79 -0.11
CA PRO A 29 11.05 -1.54 1.18
C PRO A 29 11.54 -0.22 1.79
N MET A 30 10.63 0.59 2.33
CA MET A 30 10.97 1.86 2.98
C MET A 30 10.87 1.71 4.51
N PHE A 31 11.81 2.33 5.23
CA PHE A 31 11.86 2.25 6.69
C PHE A 31 11.75 3.65 7.31
N TYR A 32 10.90 3.79 8.33
CA TYR A 32 10.88 4.97 9.18
C TYR A 32 11.88 4.82 10.33
N PRO A 33 12.95 5.64 10.40
CA PRO A 33 14.10 5.36 11.26
C PRO A 33 13.77 5.24 12.75
N TRP A 34 13.00 6.18 13.29
CA TRP A 34 12.65 6.20 14.72
C TRP A 34 11.83 4.99 15.15
N HIS A 35 10.95 4.48 14.28
CA HIS A 35 10.17 3.29 14.62
C HIS A 35 11.01 2.02 14.52
N HIS A 36 11.70 1.81 13.39
CA HIS A 36 12.34 0.52 13.09
C HIS A 36 13.70 0.35 13.78
N PHE A 37 14.44 1.43 14.00
CA PHE A 37 15.81 1.35 14.56
C PHE A 37 15.91 1.85 16.00
N VAL A 38 14.85 2.46 16.56
CA VAL A 38 14.85 2.92 17.95
C VAL A 38 13.71 2.27 18.74
N LEU A 39 12.46 2.56 18.39
CA LEU A 39 11.30 2.17 19.21
C LEU A 39 11.10 0.65 19.28
N VAL A 40 11.10 -0.04 18.12
CA VAL A 40 10.91 -1.50 18.07
C VAL A 40 12.05 -2.25 18.76
N PRO A 41 13.35 -1.94 18.49
CA PRO A 41 14.45 -2.56 19.21
C PRO A 41 14.42 -2.29 20.72
N ALA A 42 14.12 -1.06 21.14
CA ALA A 42 14.03 -0.73 22.57
C ALA A 42 12.89 -1.49 23.27
N ALA A 43 11.71 -1.56 22.65
CA ALA A 43 10.58 -2.33 23.17
C ALA A 43 10.88 -3.83 23.24
N LEU A 44 11.62 -4.37 22.26
CA LEU A 44 12.07 -5.76 22.26
C LEU A 44 13.07 -6.03 23.40
N VAL A 45 14.05 -5.15 23.62
CA VAL A 45 14.99 -5.27 24.76
C VAL A 45 14.23 -5.24 26.08
N LEU A 46 13.26 -4.34 26.24
CA LEU A 46 12.43 -4.25 27.45
C LEU A 46 11.61 -5.53 27.68
N ALA A 47 10.99 -6.07 26.62
CA ALA A 47 10.24 -7.32 26.69
C ALA A 47 11.16 -8.50 27.08
N LEU A 48 12.32 -8.65 26.43
CA LEU A 48 13.26 -9.72 26.77
C LEU A 48 13.82 -9.59 28.19
N TYR A 49 14.15 -8.38 28.61
CA TYR A 49 14.65 -8.11 29.96
C TYR A 49 13.60 -8.44 31.02
N SER A 50 12.36 -7.97 30.84
CA SER A 50 11.27 -8.23 31.78
C SER A 50 10.90 -9.72 31.85
N ILE A 51 10.90 -10.44 30.72
CA ILE A 51 10.74 -11.90 30.69
C ILE A 51 11.85 -12.58 31.49
N ARG A 52 13.12 -12.25 31.23
CA ARG A 52 14.26 -12.82 31.95
C ARG A 52 14.16 -12.58 33.45
N ARG A 53 13.78 -11.37 33.87
CA ARG A 53 13.61 -11.02 35.28
C ARG A 53 12.46 -11.79 35.91
N TYR A 54 11.30 -11.85 35.26
CA TYR A 54 10.17 -12.63 35.74
C TYR A 54 10.55 -14.10 35.93
N VAL A 55 11.21 -14.74 34.96
CA VAL A 55 11.65 -16.13 35.08
C VAL A 55 12.62 -16.34 36.25
N SER A 56 13.44 -15.34 36.61
CA SER A 56 14.36 -15.44 37.75
C SER A 56 13.69 -15.32 39.13
N VAL A 57 12.47 -14.79 39.17
CA VAL A 57 11.69 -14.63 40.42
C VAL A 57 10.41 -15.46 40.42
N SER A 58 10.09 -16.14 39.32
CA SER A 58 8.90 -16.98 39.16
C SER A 58 9.10 -18.28 39.94
N GLY A 59 8.24 -18.52 40.92
CA GLY A 59 8.29 -19.73 41.74
C GLY A 59 7.50 -19.57 43.03
N ASP A 60 7.58 -18.38 43.61
CA ASP A 60 6.85 -18.00 44.81
C ASP A 60 5.90 -16.83 44.51
N ASP A 61 4.75 -16.76 45.18
CA ASP A 61 3.80 -15.63 45.08
C ASP A 61 4.28 -14.43 45.94
N THR A 62 5.54 -14.06 45.74
CA THR A 62 6.14 -12.88 46.36
C THR A 62 5.67 -11.61 45.67
N GLU A 63 5.77 -10.48 46.37
CA GLU A 63 5.47 -9.16 45.80
C GLU A 63 6.33 -8.89 44.55
N ASP A 64 7.62 -9.25 44.61
CA ASP A 64 8.54 -9.12 43.48
C ASP A 64 8.10 -9.93 42.26
N SER A 65 7.65 -11.18 42.46
CA SER A 65 7.15 -12.04 41.38
C SER A 65 5.93 -11.41 40.69
N ARG A 66 4.97 -10.89 41.46
CA ARG A 66 3.78 -10.20 40.93
C ARG A 66 4.14 -8.92 40.17
N LEU A 67 5.05 -8.11 40.70
CA LEU A 67 5.50 -6.88 40.04
C LEU A 67 6.17 -7.19 38.70
N TRP A 68 7.11 -8.13 38.68
CA TRP A 68 7.81 -8.50 37.44
C TRP A 68 6.89 -9.19 36.43
N PHE A 69 5.88 -9.94 36.89
CA PHE A 69 4.82 -10.44 36.02
C PHE A 69 4.06 -9.30 35.34
N THR A 70 3.61 -8.29 36.10
CA THR A 70 2.90 -7.15 35.52
C THR A 70 3.76 -6.37 34.52
N VAL A 71 5.03 -6.12 34.85
CA VAL A 71 5.97 -5.43 33.94
C VAL A 71 6.18 -6.23 32.65
N MET A 72 6.39 -7.54 32.76
CA MET A 72 6.55 -8.43 31.61
C MET A 72 5.29 -8.46 30.75
N LEU A 73 4.11 -8.57 31.36
CA LEU A 73 2.84 -8.60 30.64
C LEU A 73 2.64 -7.30 29.87
N LEU A 74 2.85 -6.14 30.51
CA LEU A 74 2.72 -4.83 29.87
C LEU A 74 3.75 -4.64 28.75
N ALA A 75 4.99 -5.10 28.92
CA ALA A 75 6.02 -4.99 27.89
C ALA A 75 5.70 -5.85 26.66
N VAL A 76 5.26 -7.10 26.87
CA VAL A 76 4.89 -8.02 25.78
C VAL A 76 3.64 -7.57 25.05
N VAL A 77 2.58 -7.21 25.79
CA VAL A 77 1.34 -6.67 25.22
C VAL A 77 1.62 -5.35 24.49
N GLY A 78 2.42 -4.46 25.09
CA GLY A 78 2.82 -3.20 24.48
C GLY A 78 3.59 -3.39 23.17
N LEU A 79 4.55 -4.32 23.14
CA LEU A 79 5.28 -4.68 21.91
C LEU A 79 4.32 -5.25 20.85
N GLY A 80 3.42 -6.14 21.24
CA GLY A 80 2.42 -6.72 20.33
C GLY A 80 1.51 -5.64 19.71
N VAL A 81 0.98 -4.73 20.53
CA VAL A 81 0.17 -3.60 20.07
C VAL A 81 0.98 -2.69 19.15
N LEU A 82 2.22 -2.35 19.50
CA LEU A 82 3.09 -1.49 18.71
C LEU A 82 3.29 -2.03 17.29
N VAL A 83 3.50 -3.35 17.15
CA VAL A 83 3.71 -3.99 15.85
C VAL A 83 2.39 -4.15 15.08
N MET A 84 1.33 -4.63 15.74
CA MET A 84 0.07 -4.95 15.07
C MET A 84 -0.70 -3.72 14.61
N LEU A 85 -0.79 -2.69 15.45
CA LEU A 85 -1.69 -1.55 15.21
C LEU A 85 -1.26 -0.73 13.98
N ARG A 86 0.06 -0.57 13.79
CA ARG A 86 0.63 0.09 12.61
C ARG A 86 0.24 -0.66 11.34
N GLN A 87 0.50 -1.96 11.27
CA GLN A 87 0.28 -2.74 10.06
C GLN A 87 -1.20 -2.80 9.69
N HIS A 88 -2.08 -2.97 10.68
CA HIS A 88 -3.51 -3.11 10.44
C HIS A 88 -4.13 -1.84 9.83
N TYR A 89 -3.91 -0.67 10.43
CA TYR A 89 -4.50 0.58 9.93
C TYR A 89 -3.85 1.05 8.63
N ALA A 90 -2.53 0.89 8.49
CA ALA A 90 -1.84 1.29 7.28
C ALA A 90 -2.32 0.49 6.06
N LEU A 91 -2.47 -0.83 6.18
CA LEU A 91 -2.96 -1.67 5.08
C LEU A 91 -4.40 -1.33 4.68
N GLN A 92 -5.29 -1.14 5.66
CA GLN A 92 -6.68 -0.77 5.37
C GLN A 92 -6.80 0.60 4.69
N LEU A 93 -6.00 1.58 5.12
CA LEU A 93 -5.97 2.90 4.50
C LEU A 93 -5.38 2.81 3.09
N GLN A 94 -4.30 2.07 2.90
CA GLN A 94 -3.70 1.83 1.58
C GLN A 94 -4.72 1.21 0.62
N ASP A 95 -5.44 0.17 1.02
CA ASP A 95 -6.45 -0.47 0.17
C ASP A 95 -7.58 0.49 -0.24
N ARG A 96 -7.98 1.40 0.67
CA ARG A 96 -8.97 2.44 0.38
C ARG A 96 -8.43 3.48 -0.60
N LEU A 97 -7.19 3.93 -0.39
CA LEU A 97 -6.54 4.91 -1.26
C LEU A 97 -6.31 4.36 -2.66
N ILE A 98 -5.83 3.12 -2.79
CA ILE A 98 -5.60 2.49 -4.10
C ILE A 98 -6.92 2.34 -4.86
N ARG A 99 -8.01 1.94 -4.21
CA ARG A 99 -9.33 1.92 -4.85
C ARG A 99 -9.72 3.30 -5.38
N LEU A 100 -9.49 4.37 -4.60
CA LEU A 100 -9.79 5.73 -5.04
C LEU A 100 -8.90 6.18 -6.20
N GLU A 101 -7.60 5.87 -6.15
CA GLU A 101 -6.64 6.17 -7.20
C GLU A 101 -7.04 5.53 -8.54
N VAL A 102 -7.28 4.21 -8.55
CA VAL A 102 -7.67 3.49 -9.78
C VAL A 102 -9.02 3.98 -10.29
N ARG A 103 -9.98 4.26 -9.41
CA ARG A 103 -11.27 4.87 -9.80
C ARG A 103 -11.09 6.22 -10.47
N GLN A 104 -10.23 7.07 -9.90
CA GLN A 104 -9.98 8.41 -10.41
C GLN A 104 -9.27 8.35 -11.77
N ARG A 105 -8.19 7.56 -11.88
CA ARG A 105 -7.46 7.38 -13.15
C ARG A 105 -8.37 6.84 -14.24
N TYR A 106 -9.17 5.80 -13.93
CA TYR A 106 -10.13 5.26 -14.90
C TYR A 106 -11.16 6.31 -15.35
N PHE A 107 -11.66 7.13 -14.43
CA PHE A 107 -12.61 8.21 -14.75
C PHE A 107 -11.98 9.31 -15.61
N GLU A 108 -10.75 9.72 -15.31
CA GLU A 108 -10.02 10.73 -16.11
C GLU A 108 -9.77 10.25 -17.55
N LEU A 109 -9.49 8.96 -17.73
CA LEU A 109 -9.17 8.38 -19.03
C LEU A 109 -10.40 8.07 -19.88
N THR A 110 -11.48 7.59 -19.26
CA THR A 110 -12.67 7.09 -19.99
C THR A 110 -13.88 8.02 -19.90
N GLY A 111 -13.88 8.96 -18.96
CA GLY A 111 -15.06 9.76 -18.58
C GLY A 111 -16.14 8.96 -17.84
N GLN A 112 -15.91 7.68 -17.52
CA GLN A 112 -16.89 6.78 -16.91
C GLN A 112 -16.48 6.37 -15.50
N SER A 113 -17.47 6.18 -14.63
CA SER A 113 -17.22 5.70 -13.27
C SER A 113 -16.81 4.23 -13.28
N LEU A 114 -15.73 3.89 -12.55
CA LEU A 114 -15.31 2.50 -12.37
C LEU A 114 -16.21 1.72 -11.40
N ARG A 115 -17.02 2.38 -10.57
CA ARG A 115 -17.82 1.73 -9.51
C ARG A 115 -18.71 0.55 -9.99
N PRO A 116 -19.37 0.60 -11.16
CA PRO A 116 -20.16 -0.53 -11.67
C PRO A 116 -19.31 -1.75 -12.04
N LEU A 117 -18.09 -1.51 -12.52
CA LEU A 117 -17.13 -2.54 -12.91
C LEU A 117 -16.39 -3.09 -11.69
N GLU A 118 -16.16 -2.26 -10.68
CA GLU A 118 -15.49 -2.63 -9.44
C GLU A 118 -16.23 -3.74 -8.68
N ALA A 119 -17.57 -3.81 -8.75
CA ALA A 119 -18.33 -4.90 -8.15
C ALA A 119 -18.04 -6.27 -8.78
N GLN A 120 -17.42 -6.29 -9.96
CA GLN A 120 -17.02 -7.51 -10.68
C GLN A 120 -15.52 -7.81 -10.50
N LEU A 121 -14.79 -6.96 -9.77
CA LEU A 121 -13.36 -7.08 -9.54
C LEU A 121 -13.07 -7.37 -8.07
N GLU A 122 -12.12 -8.26 -7.82
CA GLU A 122 -11.53 -8.45 -6.51
C GLU A 122 -10.54 -7.33 -6.17
N LEU A 123 -10.34 -7.09 -4.87
CA LEU A 123 -9.34 -6.12 -4.40
C LEU A 123 -7.94 -6.44 -4.95
N SER A 124 -7.58 -7.74 -5.02
CA SER A 124 -6.30 -8.20 -5.56
C SER A 124 -6.07 -7.78 -7.02
N GLN A 125 -7.13 -7.75 -7.83
CA GLN A 125 -7.09 -7.32 -9.23
C GLN A 125 -6.96 -5.80 -9.33
N ILE A 126 -7.69 -5.05 -8.50
CA ILE A 126 -7.55 -3.57 -8.43
C ILE A 126 -6.13 -3.19 -8.02
N LEU A 127 -5.55 -3.90 -7.05
CA LEU A 127 -4.16 -3.73 -6.62
C LEU A 127 -3.15 -4.02 -7.74
N ALA A 128 -3.48 -4.91 -8.69
CA ALA A 128 -2.65 -5.15 -9.87
C ALA A 128 -2.82 -4.05 -10.91
N LEU A 129 -4.06 -3.64 -11.19
CA LEU A 129 -4.38 -2.59 -12.18
C LEU A 129 -3.74 -1.25 -11.86
N ARG A 130 -3.46 -0.94 -10.59
CA ARG A 130 -2.75 0.29 -10.20
C ARG A 130 -1.39 0.44 -10.89
N PHE A 131 -0.74 -0.67 -11.23
CA PHE A 131 0.57 -0.66 -11.88
C PHE A 131 0.50 -0.52 -13.40
N ALA A 132 -0.69 -0.60 -13.99
CA ALA A 132 -0.86 -0.45 -15.44
C ALA A 132 -0.63 1.01 -15.85
N GLY A 133 -0.09 1.22 -17.04
CA GLY A 133 0.01 2.53 -17.65
C GLY A 133 -1.36 3.11 -18.02
N ASP A 134 -1.45 4.43 -18.15
CA ASP A 134 -2.72 5.11 -18.42
C ASP A 134 -3.35 4.69 -19.75
N ALA A 135 -2.54 4.43 -20.78
CA ALA A 135 -3.02 4.03 -22.10
C ALA A 135 -3.67 2.62 -22.11
N GLU A 136 -3.26 1.72 -21.22
CA GLU A 136 -3.71 0.32 -21.19
C GLU A 136 -4.70 0.03 -20.05
N LEU A 137 -4.85 0.93 -19.07
CA LEU A 137 -5.67 0.71 -17.88
C LEU A 137 -7.12 0.35 -18.21
N ALA A 138 -7.76 1.08 -19.12
CA ALA A 138 -9.17 0.86 -19.47
C ALA A 138 -9.40 -0.51 -20.13
N ASP A 139 -8.55 -0.86 -21.09
CA ASP A 139 -8.63 -2.13 -21.82
C ASP A 139 -8.28 -3.32 -20.92
N LEU A 140 -7.27 -3.19 -20.05
CA LEU A 140 -6.90 -4.22 -19.07
C LEU A 140 -8.01 -4.43 -18.03
N THR A 141 -8.69 -3.37 -17.60
CA THR A 141 -9.84 -3.49 -16.67
C THR A 141 -10.97 -4.29 -17.33
N GLN A 142 -11.29 -3.99 -18.58
CA GLN A 142 -12.29 -4.73 -19.35
C GLN A 142 -11.90 -6.19 -19.58
N ALA A 143 -10.63 -6.44 -19.92
CA ALA A 143 -10.09 -7.80 -20.08
C ALA A 143 -10.13 -8.59 -18.77
N ALA A 144 -9.76 -7.96 -17.65
CA ALA A 144 -9.79 -8.58 -16.32
C ALA A 144 -11.18 -9.09 -15.96
N ILE A 145 -12.24 -8.33 -16.29
CA ILE A 145 -13.63 -8.71 -16.04
C ILE A 145 -14.09 -9.79 -17.02
N ARG A 146 -13.86 -9.60 -18.33
CA ARG A 146 -14.33 -10.53 -19.37
C ARG A 146 -13.67 -11.90 -19.28
N GLU A 147 -12.37 -11.93 -19.04
CA GLU A 147 -11.57 -13.15 -19.02
C GLU A 147 -11.36 -13.71 -17.61
N LYS A 148 -11.86 -13.02 -16.57
CA LYS A 148 -11.70 -13.38 -15.15
C LYS A 148 -10.22 -13.58 -14.77
N LEU A 149 -9.37 -12.63 -15.18
CA LEU A 149 -7.92 -12.72 -14.99
C LEU A 149 -7.54 -12.69 -13.52
N SER A 150 -6.58 -13.52 -13.10
CA SER A 150 -6.04 -13.38 -11.75
C SER A 150 -5.19 -12.10 -11.62
N SER A 151 -4.97 -11.62 -10.40
CA SER A 151 -4.05 -10.48 -10.12
C SER A 151 -2.67 -10.67 -10.76
N LYS A 152 -2.17 -11.91 -10.78
CA LYS A 152 -0.89 -12.28 -11.39
C LYS A 152 -0.95 -12.18 -12.91
N ASP A 153 -2.04 -12.62 -13.54
CA ASP A 153 -2.21 -12.56 -14.99
C ASP A 153 -2.40 -11.12 -15.47
N ILE A 154 -3.08 -10.27 -14.69
CA ILE A 154 -3.16 -8.83 -14.95
C ILE A 154 -1.75 -8.24 -14.97
N GLN A 155 -0.95 -8.47 -13.92
CA GLN A 155 0.42 -7.95 -13.87
C GLN A 155 1.30 -8.47 -15.02
N ALA A 156 1.12 -9.72 -15.44
CA ALA A 156 1.86 -10.28 -16.57
C ALA A 156 1.50 -9.66 -17.92
N ARG A 157 0.33 -9.00 -18.03
CA ARG A 157 -0.14 -8.33 -19.25
C ARG A 157 0.18 -6.84 -19.31
N ILE A 158 0.66 -6.25 -18.21
CA ILE A 158 1.08 -4.85 -18.15
C ILE A 158 2.31 -4.65 -19.02
N GLN A 159 2.23 -3.75 -20.00
CA GLN A 159 3.35 -3.40 -20.87
C GLN A 159 4.09 -2.16 -20.35
N ASP A 160 3.36 -1.22 -19.75
CA ASP A 160 3.91 0.00 -19.16
C ASP A 160 3.75 -0.02 -17.64
N PHE A 161 4.74 -0.61 -16.97
CA PHE A 161 4.69 -0.82 -15.52
C PHE A 161 5.01 0.47 -14.75
N GLN A 162 4.05 0.95 -13.96
CA GLN A 162 4.17 2.13 -13.12
C GLN A 162 4.61 1.74 -11.69
N PHE A 163 5.75 2.26 -11.23
CA PHE A 163 6.29 1.94 -9.91
C PHE A 163 5.59 2.72 -8.78
N ASP A 164 5.16 1.99 -7.74
CA ASP A 164 4.59 2.58 -6.53
C ASP A 164 5.71 2.99 -5.55
N HIS A 165 6.22 4.22 -5.73
CA HIS A 165 7.31 4.79 -4.93
C HIS A 165 6.90 5.28 -3.53
N LEU A 166 5.60 5.32 -3.23
CA LEU A 166 5.09 5.90 -1.98
C LEU A 166 4.76 4.85 -0.92
N ARG A 167 4.92 3.57 -1.25
CA ARG A 167 4.59 2.46 -0.35
C ARG A 167 5.74 2.12 0.62
N VAL A 168 5.43 2.18 1.92
CA VAL A 168 6.35 1.94 3.05
C VAL A 168 6.11 0.59 3.72
#